data_AF-A0A2V8MYX7-F1
#
_entry.id   AF-A0A2V8MYX7-F1
#
_cell.length_a   1.000
_cell.length_b   1.000
_cell.length_c   1.000
_cell.angle_alpha   90.00
_cell.angle_beta   90.00
_cell.angle_gamma   90.00
#
_symmetry.space_group_name_H-M   'P 1'
#
loop_
_entity.id
_entity.type
_entity.pdbx_description
1 polymer ?
#
loop_
_entity_poly.entity_id
_entity_poly.type
_entity_poly.pdbx_seq_one_letter_code
_entity_poly.pdbx_strand_id
1 'polypeptide(L)'
;MKSATSNPNRIGLRSSIARGWTAWKPPCETSSNYHPKPQKGKRRLFGLLPGKGNDKYAELTGSVAPGRDRVLFVEAAREVRKGSYETARLLFTTIVTTYPDSPYLPLAKLAIADSFYLEGGTSSLIQAGQAYQDWLTFFPTDPLSCDAMLKVAEAEMRQMGLSDRDITHARKAEQRLKVMLQQCPQSTLRPAAELRLRETQDSLAMHNLQVARFYYDSRYAHTKQGLKGAQDRLKEITEKYKNFCLMDEVLWRYANTYQESEEPDEAAKLYQQLVRDYPNSDYVEKAKDQLNIIGAAIPPPDPIKKDLPPCEKPTFMQNMMQQISGNADVTTSKDGILITKHGEGTDLIDKAIANNGTLPESIQPVIQRTPPAKSVAPGPQNTEPADTTGEKKKIGISVQSSPNGPQPDRINPSLPASTRPRSTQPANPKPEAVPTPSPKP
;
A
#
# COMPACT_ATOMS: atom_id res chain seq x y z
N MET A 1 -17.79 -56.46 -48.31
CA MET A 1 -16.70 -57.38 -47.91
C MET A 1 -15.88 -56.72 -46.82
N LYS A 2 -15.44 -57.53 -45.85
CA LYS A 2 -14.74 -57.24 -44.57
C LYS A 2 -13.51 -56.31 -44.78
N SER A 3 -12.99 -55.56 -43.81
CA SER A 3 -12.58 -55.97 -42.46
C SER A 3 -12.14 -54.79 -41.58
N ALA A 4 -12.33 -54.97 -40.27
CA ALA A 4 -11.88 -54.13 -39.17
C ALA A 4 -10.36 -54.21 -38.90
N THR A 5 -9.82 -53.22 -38.18
CA THR A 5 -8.74 -53.41 -37.19
C THR A 5 -8.92 -52.43 -36.02
N SER A 6 -8.75 -52.97 -34.83
CA SER A 6 -8.93 -52.40 -33.49
C SER A 6 -7.58 -52.07 -32.83
N ASN A 7 -7.51 -51.07 -31.95
CA ASN A 7 -6.60 -51.11 -30.80
C ASN A 7 -7.09 -50.18 -29.65
N PRO A 8 -7.17 -50.65 -28.38
CA PRO A 8 -7.68 -49.89 -27.24
C PRO A 8 -6.55 -49.42 -26.28
N ASN A 9 -6.79 -48.33 -25.53
CA ASN A 9 -6.32 -48.17 -24.14
C ASN A 9 -6.79 -46.82 -23.54
N ARG A 10 -7.72 -46.86 -22.59
CA ARG A 10 -7.88 -45.84 -21.54
C ARG A 10 -8.38 -46.50 -20.26
N ILE A 11 -7.50 -46.56 -19.28
CA ILE A 11 -7.77 -46.98 -17.91
C ILE A 11 -8.10 -45.72 -17.10
N GLY A 12 -9.22 -45.74 -16.40
CA GLY A 12 -9.60 -44.74 -15.40
C GLY A 12 -10.49 -45.37 -14.34
N LEU A 13 -9.89 -45.80 -13.22
CA LEU A 13 -10.61 -46.29 -12.04
C LEU A 13 -11.04 -45.11 -11.17
N ARG A 14 -12.33 -45.09 -10.80
CA ARG A 14 -12.88 -44.36 -9.65
C ARG A 14 -13.04 -45.35 -8.48
N SER A 15 -12.70 -44.91 -7.28
CA SER A 15 -12.95 -45.63 -6.02
C SER A 15 -13.87 -44.80 -5.12
N SER A 16 -14.93 -45.42 -4.61
CA SER A 16 -15.76 -44.89 -3.52
C SER A 16 -16.19 -46.04 -2.59
N ILE A 17 -15.56 -46.05 -1.42
CA ILE A 17 -16.03 -46.28 -0.05
C ILE A 17 -17.40 -46.98 0.13
N ALA A 18 -17.39 -48.10 0.88
CA ALA A 18 -18.54 -48.60 1.65
C ALA A 18 -18.10 -49.24 2.99
N ARG A 19 -19.04 -49.22 3.95
CA ARG A 19 -18.93 -49.38 5.41
C ARG A 19 -18.85 -50.83 5.90
N GLY A 20 -18.36 -51.04 7.13
CA GLY A 20 -18.60 -52.25 7.93
C GLY A 20 -18.18 -52.11 9.40
N TRP A 21 -19.10 -52.43 10.33
CA TRP A 21 -18.94 -52.49 11.80
C TRP A 21 -18.98 -53.96 12.28
N THR A 22 -18.12 -54.36 13.23
CA THR A 22 -18.25 -55.49 14.20
C THR A 22 -17.12 -55.36 15.25
N ALA A 23 -17.34 -55.21 16.57
CA ALA A 23 -17.74 -56.14 17.66
C ALA A 23 -16.56 -56.80 18.46
N TRP A 24 -16.66 -56.69 19.81
CA TRP A 24 -15.92 -57.24 21.00
C TRP A 24 -15.23 -58.64 20.92
N LYS A 25 -14.25 -59.13 21.74
CA LYS A 25 -13.75 -58.97 23.16
C LYS A 25 -12.34 -59.69 23.36
N PRO A 26 -11.70 -59.85 24.57
CA PRO A 26 -10.24 -59.88 24.82
C PRO A 26 -9.66 -61.25 25.31
N PRO A 27 -8.40 -61.33 25.82
CA PRO A 27 -8.21 -61.80 27.22
C PRO A 27 -6.98 -61.26 28.04
N CYS A 28 -7.13 -61.37 29.38
CA CYS A 28 -6.20 -61.63 30.52
C CYS A 28 -4.79 -60.99 30.62
N GLU A 29 -4.48 -60.24 31.70
CA GLU A 29 -3.87 -60.65 33.01
C GLU A 29 -2.42 -61.16 32.89
N THR A 30 -1.40 -60.87 33.71
CA THR A 30 -1.09 -60.05 34.91
C THR A 30 0.46 -60.03 35.01
N SER A 31 1.07 -58.97 35.57
CA SER A 31 2.04 -59.12 36.67
C SER A 31 2.54 -57.75 37.15
N SER A 32 2.33 -57.55 38.44
CA SER A 32 2.82 -56.48 39.28
C SER A 32 4.31 -56.68 39.55
N ASN A 33 5.12 -55.61 39.44
CA ASN A 33 6.16 -55.23 40.41
C ASN A 33 6.82 -53.91 39.99
N TYR A 34 6.44 -52.80 40.65
CA TYR A 34 7.12 -51.50 40.52
C TYR A 34 7.52 -50.99 41.91
N HIS A 35 8.83 -50.89 42.17
CA HIS A 35 9.40 -50.12 43.27
C HIS A 35 9.75 -48.71 42.76
N PRO A 36 9.41 -47.62 43.46
CA PRO A 36 9.68 -46.26 42.99
C PRO A 36 11.00 -45.72 43.57
N LYS A 37 11.92 -45.20 42.74
CA LYS A 37 12.85 -44.06 43.03
C LYS A 37 13.54 -43.58 41.72
N PRO A 38 14.09 -42.35 41.64
CA PRO A 38 13.57 -41.05 42.08
C PRO A 38 13.30 -40.12 40.87
N GLN A 39 12.55 -39.02 41.09
CA GLN A 39 12.16 -38.05 40.08
C GLN A 39 13.35 -37.51 39.26
N LYS A 40 13.39 -37.82 37.97
CA LYS A 40 14.19 -37.09 36.97
C LYS A 40 13.31 -36.10 36.23
N GLY A 41 13.72 -34.83 36.32
CA GLY A 41 13.51 -33.77 35.34
C GLY A 41 12.11 -33.64 34.74
N LYS A 42 11.36 -32.64 35.18
CA LYS A 42 10.18 -32.14 34.45
C LYS A 42 10.55 -31.96 32.98
N ARG A 43 9.81 -32.65 32.12
CA ARG A 43 9.89 -32.59 30.66
C ARG A 43 9.81 -31.14 30.19
N ARG A 44 10.84 -30.71 29.46
CA ARG A 44 10.78 -29.54 28.57
C ARG A 44 9.78 -29.87 27.45
N LEU A 45 8.66 -29.17 27.42
CA LEU A 45 7.87 -28.97 26.22
C LEU A 45 8.48 -27.73 25.54
N PHE A 46 8.73 -27.77 24.24
CA PHE A 46 9.54 -26.84 23.43
C PHE A 46 11.03 -27.18 23.32
N GLY A 47 11.34 -27.99 22.31
CA GLY A 47 12.66 -28.12 21.74
C GLY A 47 12.57 -28.78 20.37
N LEU A 48 12.86 -28.03 19.30
CA LEU A 48 13.92 -28.32 18.33
C LEU A 48 13.86 -27.35 17.13
N LEU A 49 14.73 -26.33 17.15
CA LEU A 49 15.39 -25.78 15.96
C LEU A 49 16.88 -25.64 16.32
N PRO A 50 17.83 -26.05 15.44
CA PRO A 50 19.25 -26.05 15.77
C PRO A 50 19.87 -24.69 15.48
N GLY A 51 20.19 -23.93 16.53
CA GLY A 51 20.92 -22.67 16.45
C GLY A 51 21.67 -22.43 17.75
N LYS A 52 22.99 -22.26 17.65
CA LYS A 52 24.01 -22.17 18.73
C LYS A 52 23.87 -20.94 19.66
N GLY A 53 22.69 -20.30 19.71
CA GLY A 53 22.42 -19.08 20.49
C GLY A 53 21.31 -19.20 21.56
N ASN A 54 20.62 -20.35 21.63
CA ASN A 54 19.42 -20.49 22.46
C ASN A 54 19.69 -20.63 23.97
N ASP A 55 20.91 -20.99 24.36
CA ASP A 55 21.26 -21.18 25.78
C ASP A 55 21.27 -19.85 26.54
N LYS A 56 21.64 -18.74 25.86
CA LYS A 56 21.68 -17.39 26.45
C LYS A 56 20.30 -16.91 26.90
N TYR A 57 19.25 -17.24 26.15
CA TYR A 57 17.88 -16.76 26.41
C TYR A 57 17.02 -17.75 27.19
N ALA A 58 17.54 -18.95 27.48
CA ALA A 58 16.81 -19.98 28.20
C ALA A 58 16.46 -19.56 29.64
N GLU A 59 17.32 -18.78 30.30
CA GLU A 59 17.02 -18.22 31.63
C GLU A 59 15.93 -17.14 31.55
N LEU A 60 16.04 -16.26 30.55
CA LEU A 60 15.13 -15.13 30.35
C LEU A 60 13.71 -15.58 29.99
N THR A 61 13.58 -16.66 29.21
CA THR A 61 12.28 -17.20 28.78
C THR A 61 11.76 -18.31 29.70
N GLY A 62 12.62 -18.93 30.51
CA GLY A 62 12.28 -20.08 31.35
C GLY A 62 11.76 -19.74 32.75
N SER A 63 11.84 -18.48 33.18
CA SER A 63 11.39 -18.05 34.51
C SER A 63 10.66 -16.71 34.47
N VAL A 64 9.58 -16.60 35.24
CA VAL A 64 8.82 -15.36 35.42
C VAL A 64 9.31 -14.66 36.67
N ALA A 65 9.69 -13.38 36.56
CA ALA A 65 10.15 -12.58 37.70
C ALA A 65 9.75 -11.10 37.52
N PRO A 66 9.49 -10.35 38.60
CA PRO A 66 9.25 -8.91 38.51
C PRO A 66 10.40 -8.17 37.81
N GLY A 67 10.08 -7.25 36.90
CA GLY A 67 11.07 -6.47 36.12
C GLY A 67 11.76 -7.24 34.98
N ARG A 68 11.48 -8.53 34.83
CA ARG A 68 12.03 -9.36 33.73
C ARG A 68 11.49 -8.94 32.37
N ASP A 69 10.27 -8.42 32.31
CA ASP A 69 9.66 -7.83 31.13
C ASP A 69 10.51 -6.73 30.50
N ARG A 70 11.07 -5.81 31.32
CA ARG A 70 12.01 -4.78 30.85
C ARG A 70 13.27 -5.40 30.26
N VAL A 71 13.84 -6.40 30.94
CA VAL A 71 15.06 -7.08 30.46
C VAL A 71 14.81 -7.78 29.13
N LEU A 72 13.68 -8.49 29.02
CA LEU A 72 13.25 -9.11 27.77
C LEU A 72 13.08 -8.07 26.65
N PHE A 73 12.48 -6.92 26.95
CA PHE A 73 12.22 -5.87 25.95
C PHE A 73 13.52 -5.26 25.42
N VAL A 74 14.44 -4.90 26.31
CA VAL A 74 15.77 -4.36 25.97
C VAL A 74 16.58 -5.37 25.15
N GLU A 75 16.58 -6.63 25.56
CA GLU A 75 17.32 -7.68 24.87
C GLU A 75 16.72 -7.95 23.48
N ALA A 76 15.39 -8.01 23.38
CA ALA A 76 14.69 -8.20 22.11
C ALA A 76 15.00 -7.06 21.13
N ALA A 77 14.95 -5.80 21.58
CA ALA A 77 15.32 -4.63 20.78
C ALA A 77 16.75 -4.76 20.21
N ARG A 78 17.70 -5.21 21.05
CA ARG A 78 19.08 -5.46 20.64
C ARG A 78 19.18 -6.56 19.58
N GLU A 79 18.42 -7.64 19.72
CA GLU A 79 18.42 -8.73 18.74
C GLU A 79 17.80 -8.31 17.40
N VAL A 80 16.77 -7.45 17.38
CA VAL A 80 16.27 -6.86 16.12
C VAL A 80 17.37 -6.09 15.41
N ARG A 81 18.13 -5.26 16.14
CA ARG A 81 19.23 -4.45 15.57
C ARG A 81 20.37 -5.30 14.99
N LYS A 82 20.60 -6.49 15.54
CA LYS A 82 21.57 -7.47 15.00
C LYS A 82 21.05 -8.23 13.78
N GLY A 83 19.77 -8.06 13.41
CA GLY A 83 19.12 -8.85 12.38
C GLY A 83 18.68 -10.24 12.84
N SER A 84 18.76 -10.54 14.14
CA SER A 84 18.28 -11.79 14.74
C SER A 84 16.79 -11.72 15.03
N TYR A 85 15.99 -11.50 13.98
CA TYR A 85 14.56 -11.20 14.08
C TYR A 85 13.74 -12.32 14.74
N GLU A 86 14.04 -13.58 14.46
CA GLU A 86 13.36 -14.72 15.09
C GLU A 86 13.55 -14.75 16.60
N THR A 87 14.79 -14.57 17.06
CA THR A 87 15.13 -14.51 18.48
C THR A 87 14.47 -13.31 19.14
N ALA A 88 14.48 -12.14 18.50
CA ALA A 88 13.80 -10.96 19.01
C ALA A 88 12.28 -11.17 19.17
N ARG A 89 11.62 -11.74 18.16
CA ARG A 89 10.19 -12.08 18.21
C ARG A 89 9.87 -13.05 19.33
N LEU A 90 10.72 -14.04 19.59
CA LEU A 90 10.55 -14.96 20.72
C LEU A 90 10.56 -14.21 22.06
N LEU A 91 11.51 -13.29 22.24
CA LEU A 91 11.64 -12.50 23.46
C LEU A 91 10.45 -11.55 23.65
N PHE A 92 10.03 -10.82 22.60
CA PHE A 92 8.82 -9.98 22.66
C PHE A 92 7.56 -10.81 22.93
N THR A 93 7.41 -11.98 22.28
CA THR A 93 6.27 -12.89 22.51
C THR A 93 6.23 -13.39 23.95
N THR A 94 7.40 -13.60 24.58
CA THR A 94 7.47 -13.94 26.00
C THR A 94 6.84 -12.84 26.85
N ILE A 95 7.11 -11.57 26.56
CA ILE A 95 6.47 -10.43 27.26
C ILE A 95 4.95 -10.51 27.12
N VAL A 96 4.47 -10.63 25.88
CA VAL A 96 3.04 -10.64 25.53
C VAL A 96 2.28 -11.77 26.22
N THR A 97 2.91 -12.93 26.38
CA THR A 97 2.27 -14.15 26.91
C THR A 97 2.40 -14.31 28.42
N THR A 98 3.45 -13.76 29.04
CA THR A 98 3.76 -13.99 30.46
C THR A 98 3.56 -12.77 31.36
N TYR A 99 3.49 -11.55 30.80
CA TYR A 99 3.32 -10.31 31.56
C TYR A 99 2.15 -9.47 31.02
N PRO A 100 0.88 -9.88 31.24
CA PRO A 100 -0.30 -9.19 30.72
C PRO A 100 -0.46 -7.74 31.23
N ASP A 101 0.07 -7.43 32.42
CA ASP A 101 0.02 -6.09 33.03
C ASP A 101 1.30 -5.28 32.78
N SER A 102 2.21 -5.77 31.93
CA SER A 102 3.46 -5.05 31.66
C SER A 102 3.18 -3.74 30.91
N PRO A 103 3.80 -2.61 31.31
CA PRO A 103 3.73 -1.38 30.52
C PRO A 103 4.36 -1.56 29.12
N TYR A 104 5.23 -2.55 28.94
CA TYR A 104 5.85 -2.86 27.65
C TYR A 104 4.95 -3.68 26.72
N LEU A 105 3.81 -4.21 27.18
CA LEU A 105 3.01 -5.14 26.38
C LEU A 105 2.54 -4.56 25.03
N PRO A 106 1.95 -3.34 24.96
CA PRO A 106 1.53 -2.77 23.69
C PRO A 106 2.71 -2.57 22.73
N LEU A 107 3.85 -2.09 23.27
CA LEU A 107 5.06 -1.85 22.49
C LEU A 107 5.74 -3.15 22.05
N ALA A 108 5.68 -4.21 22.86
CA ALA A 108 6.22 -5.52 22.50
C ALA A 108 5.43 -6.14 21.34
N LYS A 109 4.09 -6.02 21.36
CA LYS A 109 3.25 -6.44 20.21
C LYS A 109 3.59 -5.64 18.96
N LEU A 110 3.78 -4.33 19.07
CA LEU A 110 4.14 -3.48 17.93
C LEU A 110 5.56 -3.80 17.41
N ALA A 111 6.51 -4.05 18.31
CA ALA A 111 7.88 -4.41 17.95
C ALA A 111 7.98 -5.77 17.25
N ILE A 112 7.04 -6.70 17.51
CA ILE A 112 6.90 -7.93 16.70
C ILE A 112 6.55 -7.57 15.25
N ALA A 113 5.60 -6.66 15.02
CA ALA A 113 5.25 -6.21 13.68
C ALA A 113 6.43 -5.50 12.98
N ASP A 114 7.12 -4.59 13.69
CA ASP A 114 8.33 -3.93 13.20
C ASP A 114 9.41 -4.95 12.81
N SER A 115 9.64 -5.98 13.63
CA SER A 115 10.68 -6.97 13.37
C SER A 115 10.42 -7.74 12.06
N PHE A 116 9.17 -8.09 11.76
CA PHE A 116 8.80 -8.70 10.49
C PHE A 116 8.95 -7.73 9.32
N TYR A 117 8.61 -6.45 9.53
CA TYR A 117 8.73 -5.41 8.51
C TYR A 117 10.20 -5.12 8.14
N LEU A 118 11.07 -5.05 9.16
CA LEU A 118 12.51 -4.85 9.03
C LEU A 118 13.21 -6.05 8.38
N GLU A 119 12.81 -7.27 8.77
CA GLU A 119 13.26 -8.52 8.12
C GLU A 119 12.96 -8.50 6.63
N GLY A 120 11.75 -8.07 6.27
CA GLY A 120 11.33 -7.92 4.89
C GLY A 120 11.24 -9.26 4.14
N GLY A 121 11.15 -9.18 2.81
CA GLY A 121 10.77 -10.33 1.99
C GLY A 121 9.26 -10.62 2.07
N THR A 122 8.74 -11.39 1.13
CA THR A 122 7.28 -11.57 0.97
C THR A 122 6.63 -12.17 2.20
N SER A 123 7.17 -13.27 2.74
CA SER A 123 6.59 -13.94 3.92
C SER A 123 6.56 -13.02 5.14
N SER A 124 7.68 -12.37 5.47
CA SER A 124 7.71 -11.48 6.63
C SER A 124 6.90 -10.22 6.42
N LEU A 125 6.78 -9.67 5.20
CA LEU A 125 5.88 -8.53 4.95
C LEU A 125 4.40 -8.89 5.12
N ILE A 126 3.98 -10.10 4.74
CA ILE A 126 2.63 -10.60 5.03
C ILE A 126 2.41 -10.69 6.55
N GLN A 127 3.38 -11.27 7.27
CA GLN A 127 3.31 -11.37 8.74
C GLN A 127 3.31 -10.00 9.40
N ALA A 128 4.08 -9.04 8.90
CA ALA A 128 4.10 -7.66 9.38
C ALA A 128 2.74 -7.00 9.21
N GLY A 129 2.15 -7.08 8.01
CA GLY A 129 0.83 -6.52 7.72
C GLY A 129 -0.27 -7.09 8.62
N GLN A 130 -0.18 -8.38 8.96
CA GLN A 130 -1.10 -9.02 9.91
C GLN A 130 -0.83 -8.55 11.35
N ALA A 131 0.43 -8.54 11.79
CA ALA A 131 0.80 -8.14 13.15
C ALA A 131 0.43 -6.68 13.46
N TYR A 132 0.57 -5.75 12.51
CA TYR A 132 0.07 -4.38 12.67
C TYR A 132 -1.45 -4.32 12.76
N GLN A 133 -2.18 -5.13 11.97
CA GLN A 133 -3.64 -5.21 12.06
C GLN A 133 -4.11 -5.79 13.41
N ASP A 134 -3.41 -6.81 13.91
CA ASP A 134 -3.69 -7.39 15.22
C ASP A 134 -3.46 -6.34 16.31
N TRP A 135 -2.35 -5.59 16.23
CA TRP A 135 -2.05 -4.52 17.17
C TRP A 135 -3.14 -3.44 17.17
N LEU A 136 -3.61 -2.99 16.00
CA LEU A 136 -4.73 -2.06 15.86
C LEU A 136 -6.03 -2.59 16.47
N THR A 137 -6.24 -3.91 16.44
CA THR A 137 -7.41 -4.55 17.05
C THR A 137 -7.35 -4.49 18.57
N PHE A 138 -6.15 -4.67 19.16
CA PHE A 138 -5.96 -4.63 20.62
C PHE A 138 -5.85 -3.20 21.17
N PHE A 139 -5.30 -2.25 20.41
CA PHE A 139 -5.01 -0.88 20.87
C PHE A 139 -5.53 0.19 19.89
N PRO A 140 -6.85 0.21 19.59
CA PRO A 140 -7.41 1.09 18.55
C PRO A 140 -7.37 2.59 18.88
N THR A 141 -7.14 2.96 20.13
CA THR A 141 -7.08 4.36 20.60
C THR A 141 -5.67 4.80 20.96
N ASP A 142 -4.65 3.97 20.72
CA ASP A 142 -3.27 4.30 21.01
C ASP A 142 -2.79 5.44 20.07
N PRO A 143 -1.97 6.38 20.55
CA PRO A 143 -1.42 7.45 19.72
C PRO A 143 -0.73 6.98 18.42
N LEU A 144 -0.17 5.77 18.39
CA LEU A 144 0.48 5.17 17.22
C LEU A 144 -0.49 4.45 16.26
N SER A 145 -1.81 4.57 16.46
CA SER A 145 -2.81 3.95 15.58
C SER A 145 -2.68 4.37 14.13
N CYS A 146 -2.50 5.67 13.87
CA CYS A 146 -2.32 6.15 12.49
C CYS A 146 -1.00 5.68 11.85
N ASP A 147 0.07 5.56 12.65
CA ASP A 147 1.34 4.97 12.21
C ASP A 147 1.18 3.49 11.83
N ALA A 148 0.50 2.71 12.67
CA ALA A 148 0.23 1.30 12.39
C ALA A 148 -0.66 1.12 11.15
N MET A 149 -1.69 1.94 10.97
CA MET A 149 -2.51 1.93 9.75
C MET A 149 -1.69 2.22 8.49
N LEU A 150 -0.78 3.21 8.56
CA LEU A 150 0.12 3.50 7.46
C LEU A 150 1.05 2.31 7.18
N LYS A 151 1.61 1.67 8.21
CA LYS A 151 2.48 0.50 8.03
C LYS A 151 1.78 -0.70 7.43
N VAL A 152 0.50 -0.93 7.72
CA VAL A 152 -0.29 -1.95 7.03
C VAL A 152 -0.33 -1.67 5.52
N ALA A 153 -0.54 -0.42 5.12
CA ALA A 153 -0.50 -0.04 3.71
C ALA A 153 0.90 -0.18 3.11
N GLU A 154 1.94 0.28 3.81
CA GLU A 154 3.32 0.18 3.32
C GLU A 154 3.80 -1.27 3.20
N ALA A 155 3.31 -2.19 4.04
CA ALA A 155 3.61 -3.61 3.92
C ALA A 155 3.03 -4.21 2.62
N GLU A 156 1.86 -3.75 2.18
CA GLU A 156 1.30 -4.09 0.87
C GLU A 156 2.08 -3.40 -0.27
N MET A 157 2.45 -2.13 -0.11
CA MET A 157 3.22 -1.40 -1.12
C MET A 157 4.59 -2.03 -1.39
N ARG A 158 5.28 -2.50 -0.34
CA ARG A 158 6.57 -3.21 -0.49
C ARG A 158 6.45 -4.58 -1.18
N GLN A 159 5.23 -5.08 -1.37
CA GLN A 159 4.92 -6.29 -2.12
C GLN A 159 4.34 -5.99 -3.51
N MET A 160 4.24 -4.72 -3.91
CA MET A 160 3.82 -4.36 -5.26
C MET A 160 4.86 -4.79 -6.29
N GLY A 161 4.42 -5.61 -7.24
CA GLY A 161 5.18 -5.86 -8.46
C GLY A 161 5.09 -4.68 -9.43
N LEU A 162 5.78 -4.82 -10.56
CA LEU A 162 5.64 -3.92 -11.70
C LEU A 162 4.20 -3.87 -12.22
N SER A 163 3.85 -2.78 -12.90
CA SER A 163 2.50 -2.54 -13.41
C SER A 163 2.03 -3.60 -14.41
N ASP A 164 2.92 -4.35 -15.06
CA ASP A 164 2.57 -5.41 -16.01
C ASP A 164 2.35 -6.79 -15.34
N ARG A 165 2.48 -6.86 -14.01
CA ARG A 165 2.37 -8.09 -13.20
C ARG A 165 1.08 -8.11 -12.37
N ASP A 166 1.04 -8.96 -11.33
CA ASP A 166 -0.07 -9.02 -10.38
C ASP A 166 -0.21 -7.71 -9.58
N ILE A 167 -1.39 -7.11 -9.66
CA ILE A 167 -1.76 -5.85 -9.02
C ILE A 167 -2.54 -6.04 -7.70
N THR A 168 -2.64 -7.28 -7.20
CA THR A 168 -3.37 -7.59 -5.97
C THR A 168 -2.88 -6.76 -4.78
N HIS A 169 -1.57 -6.66 -4.59
CA HIS A 169 -0.98 -5.86 -3.52
C HIS A 169 -1.20 -4.36 -3.72
N ALA A 170 -1.16 -3.85 -4.95
CA ALA A 170 -1.45 -2.44 -5.24
C ALA A 170 -2.90 -2.07 -4.90
N ARG A 171 -3.87 -2.94 -5.22
CA ARG A 171 -5.28 -2.73 -4.85
C ARG A 171 -5.49 -2.72 -3.33
N LYS A 172 -4.84 -3.65 -2.61
CA LYS A 172 -4.88 -3.70 -1.15
C LYS A 172 -4.25 -2.43 -0.55
N ALA A 173 -3.09 -2.01 -1.04
CA ALA A 173 -2.44 -0.77 -0.62
C ALA A 173 -3.36 0.44 -0.81
N GLU A 174 -3.99 0.58 -1.98
CA GLU A 174 -4.93 1.67 -2.27
C GLU A 174 -6.08 1.71 -1.25
N GLN A 175 -6.68 0.54 -0.98
CA GLN A 175 -7.76 0.43 0.00
C GLN A 175 -7.30 0.84 1.40
N ARG A 176 -6.14 0.34 1.86
CA ARG A 176 -5.61 0.63 3.19
C ARG A 176 -5.25 2.11 3.36
N LEU A 177 -4.65 2.74 2.34
CA LEU A 177 -4.34 4.17 2.35
C LEU A 177 -5.60 5.03 2.40
N LYS A 178 -6.63 4.71 1.62
CA LYS A 178 -7.92 5.41 1.68
C LYS A 178 -8.56 5.33 3.05
N VAL A 179 -8.56 4.13 3.66
CA VAL A 179 -9.07 3.93 5.03
C VAL A 179 -8.28 4.75 6.05
N MET A 180 -6.95 4.76 5.96
CA MET A 180 -6.10 5.58 6.83
C MET A 180 -6.37 7.08 6.68
N LEU A 181 -6.47 7.59 5.45
CA LEU A 181 -6.80 9.00 5.21
C LEU A 181 -8.20 9.40 5.71
N GLN A 182 -9.14 8.45 5.74
CA GLN A 182 -10.48 8.66 6.28
C GLN A 182 -10.49 8.66 7.82
N GLN A 183 -9.77 7.73 8.45
CA GLN A 183 -9.75 7.58 9.91
C GLN A 183 -8.78 8.54 10.61
N CYS A 184 -7.75 9.01 9.91
CA CYS A 184 -6.71 9.89 10.44
C CYS A 184 -6.69 11.27 9.74
N PRO A 185 -7.79 12.04 9.73
CA PRO A 185 -7.88 13.28 8.95
C PRO A 185 -6.93 14.39 9.41
N GLN A 186 -6.56 14.41 10.69
CA GLN A 186 -5.69 15.44 11.30
C GLN A 186 -4.26 14.93 11.58
N SER A 187 -3.91 13.74 11.10
CA SER A 187 -2.58 13.18 11.33
C SER A 187 -1.51 13.95 10.54
N THR A 188 -0.35 14.16 11.17
CA THR A 188 0.85 14.72 10.50
C THR A 188 1.38 13.80 9.39
N LEU A 189 0.97 12.53 9.39
CA LEU A 189 1.30 11.52 8.37
C LEU A 189 0.50 11.67 7.07
N ARG A 190 -0.55 12.49 7.08
CA ARG A 190 -1.49 12.62 5.95
C ARG A 190 -0.79 12.96 4.63
N PRO A 191 0.15 13.93 4.54
CA PRO A 191 0.85 14.21 3.29
C PRO A 191 1.67 13.01 2.76
N ALA A 192 2.28 12.24 3.68
CA ALA A 192 3.05 11.06 3.32
C ALA A 192 2.14 9.92 2.80
N ALA A 193 0.94 9.78 3.36
CA ALA A 193 -0.07 8.82 2.92
C ALA A 193 -0.73 9.22 1.59
N GLU A 194 -0.98 10.51 1.36
CA GLU A 194 -1.49 11.03 0.08
C GLU A 194 -0.50 10.80 -1.05
N LEU A 195 0.80 11.03 -0.81
CA LEU A 195 1.85 10.74 -1.78
C LEU A 195 1.88 9.24 -2.14
N ARG A 196 1.89 8.36 -1.13
CA ARG A 196 1.85 6.90 -1.32
C ARG A 196 0.60 6.43 -2.05
N LEU A 197 -0.55 7.06 -1.78
CA LEU A 197 -1.79 6.76 -2.48
C LEU A 197 -1.67 7.13 -3.95
N ARG A 198 -1.10 8.28 -4.27
CA ARG A 198 -0.84 8.70 -5.64
C ARG A 198 0.08 7.72 -6.37
N GLU A 199 1.19 7.32 -5.77
CA GLU A 199 2.12 6.33 -6.36
C GLU A 199 1.44 4.98 -6.62
N THR A 200 0.63 4.52 -5.66
CA THR A 200 -0.14 3.27 -5.79
C THR A 200 -1.15 3.36 -6.93
N GLN A 201 -1.85 4.50 -7.04
CA GLN A 201 -2.81 4.76 -8.10
C GLN A 201 -2.15 4.90 -9.46
N ASP A 202 -0.97 5.51 -9.54
CA ASP A 202 -0.20 5.61 -10.77
C ASP A 202 0.23 4.22 -11.26
N SER A 203 0.64 3.32 -10.36
CA SER A 203 0.93 1.92 -10.69
C SER A 203 -0.30 1.17 -11.25
N LEU A 204 -1.47 1.33 -10.59
CA LEU A 204 -2.73 0.73 -11.04
C LEU A 204 -3.22 1.29 -12.38
N ALA A 205 -3.09 2.60 -12.59
CA ALA A 205 -3.41 3.25 -13.85
C ALA A 205 -2.48 2.79 -14.97
N MET A 206 -1.17 2.69 -14.67
CA MET A 206 -0.19 2.20 -15.63
C MET A 206 -0.46 0.76 -16.06
N HIS A 207 -0.90 -0.11 -15.16
CA HIS A 207 -1.34 -1.48 -15.51
C HIS A 207 -2.45 -1.44 -16.56
N ASN A 208 -3.51 -0.68 -16.30
CA ASN A 208 -4.61 -0.55 -17.24
C ASN A 208 -4.18 0.08 -18.57
N LEU A 209 -3.27 1.05 -18.55
CA LEU A 209 -2.73 1.66 -19.77
C LEU A 209 -1.91 0.65 -20.58
N GLN A 210 -1.10 -0.20 -19.94
CA GLN A 210 -0.35 -1.26 -20.63
C GLN A 210 -1.29 -2.29 -21.26
N VAL A 211 -2.35 -2.69 -20.56
CA VAL A 211 -3.37 -3.60 -21.10
C VAL A 211 -4.13 -2.94 -22.26
N ALA A 212 -4.47 -1.65 -22.15
CA ALA A 212 -5.09 -0.90 -23.24
C ALA A 212 -4.17 -0.80 -24.46
N ARG A 213 -2.88 -0.51 -24.26
CA ARG A 213 -1.87 -0.51 -25.34
C ARG A 213 -1.78 -1.86 -26.04
N PHE A 214 -1.83 -2.95 -25.28
CA PHE A 214 -1.84 -4.31 -25.85
C PHE A 214 -3.08 -4.56 -26.71
N TYR A 215 -4.27 -4.19 -26.25
CA TYR A 215 -5.51 -4.32 -27.04
C TYR A 215 -5.54 -3.40 -28.27
N TYR A 216 -4.88 -2.25 -28.19
CA TYR A 216 -4.73 -1.29 -29.27
C TYR A 216 -3.60 -1.65 -30.25
N ASP A 217 -2.75 -2.63 -29.92
CA ASP A 217 -1.68 -3.07 -30.82
C ASP A 217 -2.30 -3.66 -32.11
N SER A 218 -1.62 -3.43 -33.24
CA SER A 218 -2.06 -3.70 -34.62
C SER A 218 -2.63 -5.11 -34.84
N ARG A 219 -2.22 -6.10 -34.03
CA ARG A 219 -2.73 -7.47 -34.11
C ARG A 219 -4.18 -7.64 -33.63
N TYR A 220 -4.68 -6.73 -32.81
CA TYR A 220 -6.03 -6.76 -32.22
C TYR A 220 -6.86 -5.52 -32.56
N ALA A 221 -6.22 -4.43 -32.98
CA ALA A 221 -6.84 -3.13 -33.27
C ALA A 221 -8.01 -3.20 -34.28
N HIS A 222 -7.91 -4.08 -35.28
CA HIS A 222 -8.97 -4.24 -36.29
C HIS A 222 -10.17 -5.09 -35.84
N THR A 223 -10.17 -5.56 -34.58
CA THR A 223 -11.30 -6.31 -34.03
C THR A 223 -12.12 -5.42 -33.11
N LYS A 224 -13.46 -5.42 -33.28
CA LYS A 224 -14.39 -4.71 -32.39
C LYS A 224 -14.18 -5.08 -30.90
N GLN A 225 -13.75 -6.33 -30.65
CA GLN A 225 -13.47 -6.82 -29.30
C GLN A 225 -12.21 -6.18 -28.69
N GLY A 226 -11.14 -5.99 -29.48
CA GLY A 226 -9.92 -5.31 -29.03
C GLY A 226 -10.19 -3.85 -28.65
N LEU A 227 -10.91 -3.11 -29.52
CA LEU A 227 -11.28 -1.71 -29.25
C LEU A 227 -12.09 -1.58 -27.97
N LYS A 228 -13.11 -2.42 -27.77
CA LYS A 228 -13.93 -2.38 -26.56
C LYS A 228 -13.13 -2.69 -25.29
N GLY A 229 -12.23 -3.69 -25.37
CA GLY A 229 -11.33 -4.01 -24.27
C GLY A 229 -10.39 -2.85 -23.91
N ALA A 230 -9.85 -2.14 -24.90
CA ALA A 230 -9.04 -0.94 -24.66
C ALA A 230 -9.87 0.20 -24.04
N GLN A 231 -11.06 0.47 -24.58
CA GLN A 231 -11.98 1.49 -24.05
C GLN A 231 -12.29 1.26 -22.58
N ASP A 232 -12.63 0.03 -22.18
CA ASP A 232 -13.01 -0.27 -20.79
C ASP A 232 -11.84 -0.03 -19.82
N ARG A 233 -10.61 -0.32 -20.23
CA ARG A 233 -9.40 -0.04 -19.43
C ARG A 233 -9.09 1.44 -19.34
N LEU A 234 -9.19 2.17 -20.44
CA LEU A 234 -8.93 3.62 -20.48
C LEU A 234 -9.98 4.40 -19.70
N LYS A 235 -11.26 3.99 -19.81
CA LYS A 235 -12.37 4.52 -19.01
C LYS A 235 -12.12 4.37 -17.51
N GLU A 236 -11.65 3.20 -17.07
CA GLU A 236 -11.35 3.00 -15.65
C GLU A 236 -10.29 4.00 -15.15
N ILE A 237 -9.29 4.33 -15.97
CA ILE A 237 -8.25 5.31 -15.61
C ILE A 237 -8.85 6.71 -15.49
N THR A 238 -9.63 7.17 -16.48
CA THR A 238 -10.22 8.52 -16.47
C THR A 238 -11.21 8.72 -15.33
N GLU A 239 -11.93 7.67 -14.92
CA GLU A 239 -12.90 7.73 -13.83
C GLU A 239 -12.25 7.66 -12.44
N LYS A 240 -11.27 6.76 -12.25
CA LYS A 240 -10.72 6.47 -10.91
C LYS A 240 -9.41 7.21 -10.60
N TYR A 241 -8.56 7.46 -11.59
CA TYR A 241 -7.19 7.94 -11.39
C TYR A 241 -6.95 9.28 -12.09
N LYS A 242 -7.75 10.30 -11.73
CA LYS A 242 -7.76 11.62 -12.37
C LYS A 242 -6.42 12.37 -12.35
N ASN A 243 -5.55 12.04 -11.39
CA ASN A 243 -4.23 12.65 -11.23
C ASN A 243 -3.09 11.83 -11.86
N PHE A 244 -3.43 10.81 -12.65
CA PHE A 244 -2.47 9.93 -13.29
C PHE A 244 -1.53 10.71 -14.21
N CYS A 245 -0.23 10.45 -14.07
CA CYS A 245 0.84 11.12 -14.79
C CYS A 245 0.69 11.11 -16.32
N LEU A 246 0.23 9.99 -16.90
CA LEU A 246 0.10 9.80 -18.36
C LEU A 246 -1.36 9.96 -18.85
N MET A 247 -2.15 10.80 -18.18
CA MET A 247 -3.55 11.02 -18.54
C MET A 247 -3.71 11.60 -19.96
N ASP A 248 -2.72 12.36 -20.43
CA ASP A 248 -2.67 12.85 -21.80
C ASP A 248 -2.67 11.72 -22.85
N GLU A 249 -1.82 10.72 -22.67
CA GLU A 249 -1.81 9.52 -23.52
C GLU A 249 -3.11 8.71 -23.38
N VAL A 250 -3.65 8.61 -22.16
CA VAL A 250 -4.92 7.94 -21.91
C VAL A 250 -6.04 8.59 -22.71
N LEU A 251 -6.18 9.92 -22.65
CA LEU A 251 -7.19 10.67 -23.39
C LEU A 251 -7.01 10.54 -24.89
N TRP A 252 -5.77 10.65 -25.40
CA TRP A 252 -5.45 10.45 -26.81
C TRP A 252 -5.89 9.07 -27.30
N ARG A 253 -5.47 8.01 -26.61
CA ARG A 253 -5.84 6.63 -27.00
C ARG A 253 -7.32 6.38 -26.87
N TYR A 254 -7.96 6.94 -25.84
CA TYR A 254 -9.38 6.73 -25.61
C TYR A 254 -10.21 7.40 -26.70
N ALA A 255 -9.85 8.62 -27.10
CA ALA A 255 -10.46 9.31 -28.23
C ALA A 255 -10.29 8.49 -29.53
N ASN A 256 -9.08 8.01 -29.81
CA ASN A 256 -8.83 7.18 -30.99
C ASN A 256 -9.71 5.92 -31.02
N THR A 257 -9.90 5.24 -29.88
CA THR A 257 -10.75 4.05 -29.84
C THR A 257 -12.21 4.34 -30.19
N TYR A 258 -12.74 5.51 -29.84
CA TYR A 258 -14.09 5.91 -30.26
C TYR A 258 -14.14 6.28 -31.74
N GLN A 259 -13.09 6.93 -32.26
CA GLN A 259 -13.01 7.26 -33.67
C GLN A 259 -12.96 6.01 -34.56
N GLU A 260 -12.15 5.01 -34.19
CA GLU A 260 -12.10 3.70 -34.87
C GLU A 260 -13.42 2.91 -34.72
N SER A 261 -14.22 3.23 -33.70
CA SER A 261 -15.55 2.64 -33.49
C SER A 261 -16.67 3.42 -34.18
N GLU A 262 -16.34 4.42 -35.01
CA GLU A 262 -17.28 5.29 -35.72
C GLU A 262 -18.19 6.11 -34.77
N GLU A 263 -17.66 6.48 -33.60
CA GLU A 263 -18.32 7.33 -32.59
C GLU A 263 -17.60 8.70 -32.45
N PRO A 264 -17.66 9.57 -33.48
CA PRO A 264 -16.85 10.80 -33.51
C PRO A 264 -17.22 11.83 -32.45
N ASP A 265 -18.47 11.87 -31.99
CA ASP A 265 -18.92 12.80 -30.96
C ASP A 265 -18.26 12.52 -29.60
N GLU A 266 -18.09 11.25 -29.23
CA GLU A 266 -17.37 10.86 -28.01
C GLU A 266 -15.87 11.07 -28.14
N ALA A 267 -15.31 10.79 -29.32
CA ALA A 267 -13.91 11.09 -29.62
C ALA A 267 -13.62 12.59 -29.48
N ALA A 268 -14.49 13.45 -30.02
CA ALA A 268 -14.34 14.89 -29.95
C ALA A 268 -14.26 15.39 -28.51
N LYS A 269 -15.14 14.92 -27.60
CA LYS A 269 -15.10 15.33 -26.18
C LYS A 269 -13.75 15.04 -25.52
N LEU A 270 -13.16 13.89 -25.82
CA LEU A 270 -11.87 13.46 -25.25
C LEU A 270 -10.70 14.25 -25.84
N TYR A 271 -10.69 14.50 -27.16
CA TYR A 271 -9.69 15.38 -27.77
C TYR A 271 -9.78 16.82 -27.26
N GLN A 272 -11.00 17.35 -27.09
CA GLN A 272 -11.22 18.68 -26.51
C GLN A 272 -10.67 18.75 -25.09
N GLN A 273 -10.91 17.71 -24.27
CA GLN A 273 -10.36 17.62 -22.93
C GLN A 273 -8.83 17.59 -22.95
N LEU A 274 -8.23 16.79 -23.85
CA LEU A 274 -6.78 16.70 -24.01
C LEU A 274 -6.15 18.08 -24.35
N VAL A 275 -6.72 18.79 -25.33
CA VAL A 275 -6.24 20.11 -25.75
C VAL A 275 -6.38 21.15 -24.62
N ARG A 276 -7.49 21.09 -23.88
CA ARG A 276 -7.77 22.04 -22.80
C ARG A 276 -6.90 21.78 -21.56
N ASP A 277 -6.85 20.54 -21.09
CA ASP A 277 -6.33 20.18 -19.77
C ASP A 277 -4.82 19.80 -19.80
N TYR A 278 -4.28 19.45 -20.97
CA TYR A 278 -2.88 19.02 -21.17
C TYR A 278 -2.19 19.73 -22.35
N PRO A 279 -2.17 21.07 -22.37
CA PRO A 279 -1.70 21.86 -23.51
C PRO A 279 -0.22 21.68 -23.89
N ASN A 280 0.59 21.13 -22.99
CA ASN A 280 2.02 20.87 -23.20
C ASN A 280 2.33 19.42 -23.62
N SER A 281 1.29 18.62 -23.92
CA SER A 281 1.47 17.23 -24.34
C SER A 281 1.83 17.10 -25.82
N ASP A 282 2.65 16.10 -26.14
CA ASP A 282 3.01 15.71 -27.52
C ASP A 282 1.79 15.30 -28.38
N TYR A 283 0.64 15.06 -27.75
CA TYR A 283 -0.61 14.66 -28.43
C TYR A 283 -1.51 15.85 -28.82
N VAL A 284 -1.22 17.07 -28.38
CA VAL A 284 -2.13 18.23 -28.55
C VAL A 284 -2.36 18.59 -30.01
N GLU A 285 -1.30 18.73 -30.81
CA GLU A 285 -1.45 19.10 -32.23
C GLU A 285 -2.20 18.00 -33.00
N LYS A 286 -1.89 16.72 -32.72
CA LYS A 286 -2.62 15.60 -33.31
C LYS A 286 -4.11 15.62 -32.95
N ALA A 287 -4.45 15.96 -31.70
CA ALA A 287 -5.82 16.07 -31.26
C ALA A 287 -6.57 17.22 -31.94
N LYS A 288 -5.91 18.37 -32.16
CA LYS A 288 -6.46 19.48 -32.93
C LYS A 288 -6.75 19.08 -34.38
N ASP A 289 -5.83 18.34 -35.01
CA ASP A 289 -6.03 17.81 -36.37
C ASP A 289 -7.25 16.89 -36.44
N GLN A 290 -7.41 15.98 -35.46
CA GLN A 290 -8.60 15.11 -35.41
C GLN A 290 -9.89 15.90 -35.18
N LEU A 291 -9.88 16.93 -34.33
CA LEU A 291 -11.05 17.81 -34.14
C LEU A 291 -11.43 18.55 -35.43
N ASN A 292 -10.46 19.02 -36.20
CA ASN A 292 -10.71 19.63 -37.50
C ASN A 292 -11.33 18.63 -38.50
N ILE A 293 -10.83 17.39 -38.54
CA ILE A 293 -11.38 16.32 -39.38
C ILE A 293 -12.82 15.99 -38.98
N ILE A 294 -13.10 15.92 -37.67
CA ILE A 294 -14.44 15.67 -37.13
C ILE A 294 -15.38 16.86 -37.36
N GLY A 295 -14.83 18.07 -37.55
CA GLY A 295 -15.62 19.31 -37.62
C GLY A 295 -16.06 19.83 -36.24
N ALA A 296 -15.36 19.43 -35.17
CA ALA A 296 -15.63 19.86 -33.80
C ALA A 296 -14.79 21.09 -33.42
N ALA A 297 -15.32 21.91 -32.50
CA ALA A 297 -14.61 23.10 -32.02
C ALA A 297 -13.34 22.74 -31.23
N ILE A 298 -12.27 23.52 -31.43
CA ILE A 298 -11.03 23.41 -30.66
C ILE A 298 -11.11 24.38 -29.47
N PRO A 299 -11.16 23.90 -28.21
CA PRO A 299 -11.21 24.76 -27.04
C PRO A 299 -9.86 25.46 -26.81
N PRO A 300 -9.85 26.66 -26.21
CA PRO A 300 -8.62 27.26 -25.74
C PRO A 300 -8.00 26.41 -24.61
N PRO A 301 -6.66 26.38 -24.50
CA PRO A 301 -5.98 25.70 -23.39
C PRO A 301 -6.28 26.38 -22.05
N ASP A 302 -6.33 25.59 -20.97
CA ASP A 302 -6.44 26.14 -19.61
C ASP A 302 -5.18 26.96 -19.29
N PRO A 303 -5.32 28.26 -18.93
CA PRO A 303 -4.19 29.14 -18.64
C PRO A 303 -3.27 28.60 -17.54
N ILE A 304 -3.82 27.96 -16.50
CA ILE A 304 -3.05 27.42 -15.37
C ILE A 304 -2.22 26.22 -15.83
N LYS A 305 -2.80 25.37 -16.69
CA LYS A 305 -2.14 24.14 -17.18
C LYS A 305 -1.02 24.42 -18.17
N LYS A 306 -1.09 25.54 -18.89
CA LYS A 306 -0.10 25.95 -19.88
C LYS A 306 1.29 26.19 -19.27
N ASP A 307 1.34 26.66 -18.03
CA ASP A 307 2.62 26.97 -17.37
C ASP A 307 3.16 25.78 -16.55
N LEU A 308 2.42 24.66 -16.48
CA LEU A 308 2.86 23.47 -15.75
C LEU A 308 3.72 22.57 -16.64
N PRO A 309 4.88 22.09 -16.14
CA PRO A 309 5.68 21.12 -16.88
C PRO A 309 4.89 19.82 -17.07
N PRO A 310 5.10 19.10 -18.18
CA PRO A 310 4.54 17.77 -18.36
C PRO A 310 5.08 16.84 -17.27
N CYS A 311 4.32 15.80 -16.96
CA CYS A 311 4.76 14.82 -15.98
C CYS A 311 6.05 14.11 -16.47
N GLU A 312 7.03 13.94 -15.58
CA GLU A 312 8.28 13.26 -15.90
C GLU A 312 8.05 11.78 -16.17
N LYS A 313 8.36 11.33 -17.38
CA LYS A 313 8.30 9.91 -17.76
C LYS A 313 9.60 9.22 -17.27
N PRO A 314 9.53 8.01 -16.70
CA PRO A 314 10.72 7.31 -16.26
C PRO A 314 11.68 7.08 -17.43
N THR A 315 12.96 7.35 -17.19
CA THR A 315 14.01 7.20 -18.20
C THR A 315 14.20 5.74 -18.60
N PHE A 316 14.85 5.47 -19.75
CA PHE A 316 15.20 4.11 -20.18
C PHE A 316 15.94 3.33 -19.07
N MET A 317 16.92 3.96 -18.41
CA MET A 317 17.68 3.35 -17.32
C MET A 317 16.80 3.05 -16.10
N GLN A 318 15.87 3.94 -15.76
CA GLN A 318 14.93 3.72 -14.64
C GLN A 318 13.99 2.55 -14.93
N ASN A 319 13.43 2.50 -16.15
CA ASN A 319 12.59 1.38 -16.58
C ASN A 319 13.37 0.05 -16.57
N MET A 320 14.63 0.05 -17.01
CA MET A 320 15.51 -1.13 -16.96
C MET A 320 15.77 -1.58 -15.52
N MET A 321 16.10 -0.66 -14.62
CA MET A 321 16.35 -0.98 -13.21
C MET A 321 15.08 -1.51 -12.52
N GLN A 322 13.92 -0.95 -12.82
CA GLN A 322 12.63 -1.45 -12.35
C GLN A 322 12.38 -2.89 -12.85
N GLN A 323 12.62 -3.17 -14.12
CA GLN A 323 12.51 -4.53 -14.69
C GLN A 323 13.42 -5.55 -14.00
N ILE A 324 14.68 -5.18 -13.71
CA ILE A 324 15.64 -6.04 -13.01
C ILE A 324 15.20 -6.29 -11.56
N SER A 325 14.79 -5.23 -10.85
CA SER A 325 14.37 -5.34 -9.45
C SER A 325 13.05 -6.11 -9.28
N GLY A 326 12.20 -6.07 -10.31
CA GLY A 326 10.88 -6.70 -10.32
C GLY A 326 9.84 -6.05 -9.40
N ASN A 327 10.21 -5.00 -8.69
CA ASN A 327 9.38 -4.30 -7.71
C ASN A 327 8.96 -2.93 -8.25
N ALA A 328 7.77 -2.46 -7.86
CA ALA A 328 7.37 -1.08 -8.12
C ALA A 328 8.30 -0.10 -7.37
N ASP A 329 8.57 1.04 -7.99
CA ASP A 329 9.25 2.16 -7.34
C ASP A 329 8.26 2.82 -6.36
N VAL A 330 8.47 2.62 -5.06
CA VAL A 330 7.58 3.09 -3.99
C VAL A 330 8.38 3.85 -2.95
N THR A 331 7.86 5.00 -2.47
CA THR A 331 8.56 5.85 -1.49
C THR A 331 8.40 5.37 -0.03
N THR A 332 8.42 4.06 0.18
CA THR A 332 8.30 3.46 1.53
C THR A 332 9.65 3.33 2.22
N SER A 333 9.74 3.76 3.48
CA SER A 333 10.90 3.45 4.32
C SER A 333 10.91 1.96 4.70
N LYS A 334 12.10 1.39 4.91
CA LYS A 334 12.26 0.04 5.47
C LYS A 334 12.19 0.00 7.00
N ASP A 335 12.12 1.15 7.66
CA ASP A 335 12.05 1.25 9.11
C ASP A 335 10.68 0.84 9.66
N GLY A 336 10.65 0.36 10.90
CA GLY A 336 9.43 0.14 11.68
C GLY A 336 8.90 1.44 12.31
N ILE A 337 7.91 1.33 13.19
CA ILE A 337 7.38 2.45 13.97
C ILE A 337 8.28 2.73 15.17
N LEU A 338 8.61 1.67 15.93
CA LEU A 338 9.42 1.72 17.12
C LEU A 338 10.91 1.56 16.83
N ILE A 339 11.26 0.69 15.88
CA ILE A 339 12.63 0.28 15.61
C ILE A 339 13.04 0.71 14.20
N THR A 340 14.14 1.45 14.11
CA THR A 340 14.77 1.82 12.83
C THR A 340 16.04 1.01 12.60
N LYS A 341 16.44 0.80 11.34
CA LYS A 341 17.64 -0.01 11.04
C LYS A 341 18.95 0.64 11.51
N HIS A 342 19.00 1.98 11.57
CA HIS A 342 20.22 2.74 11.83
C HIS A 342 20.11 3.78 12.97
N GLY A 343 19.01 3.80 13.74
CA GLY A 343 18.72 4.87 14.70
C GLY A 343 18.98 4.54 16.17
N GLU A 344 20.00 3.72 16.49
CA GLU A 344 20.36 3.40 17.87
C GLU A 344 20.54 4.69 18.70
N GLY A 345 19.78 4.79 19.80
CA GLY A 345 19.75 5.93 20.72
C GLY A 345 18.69 6.99 20.42
N THR A 346 17.96 6.91 19.31
CA THR A 346 17.05 7.99 18.85
C THR A 346 15.63 7.54 18.50
N ASP A 347 15.43 6.24 18.30
CA ASP A 347 14.14 5.67 17.92
C ASP A 347 13.17 5.54 19.11
N LEU A 348 11.90 5.24 18.83
CA LEU A 348 10.88 5.22 19.88
C LEU A 348 11.07 4.05 20.85
N ILE A 349 11.72 2.95 20.42
CA ILE A 349 12.00 1.84 21.32
C ILE A 349 12.98 2.23 22.43
N ASP A 350 14.00 3.04 22.12
CA ASP A 350 14.94 3.53 23.14
C ASP A 350 14.27 4.53 24.10
N LYS A 351 13.37 5.38 23.59
CA LYS A 351 12.56 6.28 24.43
C LYS A 351 11.65 5.50 25.37
N ALA A 352 11.04 4.41 24.90
CA ALA A 352 10.24 3.54 25.74
C ALA A 352 11.08 2.84 26.82
N ILE A 353 12.29 2.40 26.49
CA ILE A 353 13.22 1.78 27.45
C ILE A 353 13.62 2.78 28.55
N ALA A 354 13.84 4.04 28.18
CA ALA A 354 14.18 5.12 29.10
C ALA A 354 13.01 5.50 30.03
N ASN A 355 11.77 5.40 29.56
CA ASN A 355 10.56 5.78 30.29
C ASN A 355 9.72 4.58 30.76
N ASN A 356 10.39 3.47 31.12
CA ASN A 356 9.76 2.29 31.72
C ASN A 356 8.52 1.74 30.95
N GLY A 357 8.58 1.73 29.62
CA GLY A 357 7.51 1.19 28.76
C GLY A 357 6.48 2.22 28.31
N THR A 358 6.65 3.49 28.68
CA THR A 358 5.79 4.59 28.23
C THR A 358 6.46 5.40 27.13
N LEU A 359 5.67 5.90 26.17
CA LEU A 359 6.15 6.85 25.17
C LEU A 359 5.88 8.28 25.63
N PRO A 360 6.76 9.25 25.31
CA PRO A 360 6.51 10.65 25.63
C PRO A 360 5.27 11.17 24.89
N GLU A 361 4.47 12.03 25.53
CA GLU A 361 3.18 12.53 24.98
C GLU A 361 3.33 13.25 23.62
N SER A 362 4.51 13.82 23.32
CA SER A 362 4.82 14.45 22.04
C SER A 362 5.46 13.49 21.04
N ILE A 363 4.73 12.44 20.64
CA ILE A 363 5.21 11.48 19.64
C ILE A 363 5.27 12.18 18.27
N GLN A 364 6.48 12.47 17.80
CA GLN A 364 6.73 12.74 16.39
C GLN A 364 7.32 11.46 15.77
N PRO A 365 6.62 10.81 14.82
CA PRO A 365 7.15 9.61 14.19
C PRO A 365 8.36 9.93 13.31
N VAL A 366 9.36 9.06 13.34
CA VAL A 366 10.58 9.15 12.55
C VAL A 366 10.28 8.63 11.14
N ILE A 367 9.57 9.41 10.33
CA ILE A 367 9.53 9.17 8.88
C ILE A 367 10.50 10.15 8.23
N GLN A 368 11.74 9.69 8.00
CA GLN A 368 12.68 10.41 7.16
C GLN A 368 12.09 10.47 5.75
N ARG A 369 11.79 11.68 5.29
CA ARG A 369 11.48 11.93 3.88
C ARG A 369 12.73 11.52 3.10
N THR A 370 12.65 10.49 2.26
CA THR A 370 13.67 10.28 1.23
C THR A 370 13.66 11.54 0.37
N PRO A 371 14.76 12.31 0.27
CA PRO A 371 14.78 13.44 -0.63
C PRO A 371 14.55 12.90 -2.05
N PRO A 372 13.76 13.58 -2.90
CA PRO A 372 13.78 13.26 -4.32
C PRO A 372 15.22 13.37 -4.81
N ALA A 373 15.64 12.45 -5.69
CA ALA A 373 16.94 12.51 -6.33
C ALA A 373 17.17 13.92 -6.85
N LYS A 374 18.27 14.55 -6.42
CA LYS A 374 18.57 15.95 -6.73
C LYS A 374 18.43 16.17 -8.23
N SER A 375 17.50 17.05 -8.64
CA SER A 375 17.50 17.62 -9.97
C SER A 375 18.88 18.23 -10.20
N VAL A 376 19.59 17.73 -11.21
CA VAL A 376 20.87 18.27 -11.63
C VAL A 376 20.62 19.73 -12.04
N ALA A 377 21.12 20.66 -11.24
CA ALA A 377 21.12 22.07 -11.63
C ALA A 377 21.93 22.22 -12.93
N PRO A 378 21.47 23.02 -13.90
CA PRO A 378 22.28 23.31 -15.09
C PRO A 378 23.58 23.98 -14.65
N GLY A 379 24.71 23.42 -15.08
CA GLY A 379 26.03 23.98 -14.81
C GLY A 379 26.18 25.40 -15.36
N PRO A 380 27.09 26.21 -14.80
CA PRO A 380 27.26 27.60 -15.22
C PRO A 380 27.70 27.68 -16.68
N GLN A 381 27.00 28.52 -17.44
CA GLN A 381 27.35 28.87 -18.81
C GLN A 381 28.67 29.64 -18.84
N ASN A 382 29.53 29.24 -19.78
CA ASN A 382 30.76 29.94 -20.16
C ASN A 382 30.47 31.43 -20.45
N THR A 383 31.24 32.31 -19.84
CA THR A 383 31.37 33.71 -20.27
C THR A 383 32.78 33.90 -20.81
N GLU A 384 32.90 34.24 -22.10
CA GLU A 384 34.09 34.89 -22.65
C GLU A 384 33.90 36.42 -22.59
N PRO A 385 35.01 37.19 -22.57
CA PRO A 385 35.04 38.52 -22.01
C PRO A 385 34.76 39.60 -23.05
N ALA A 386 34.10 40.68 -22.63
CA ALA A 386 34.12 41.94 -23.34
C ALA A 386 34.41 43.09 -22.36
N ASP A 387 35.31 43.92 -22.84
CA ASP A 387 36.09 44.93 -22.18
C ASP A 387 35.32 46.26 -22.01
N THR A 388 35.90 47.13 -21.19
CA THR A 388 35.79 48.59 -21.15
C THR A 388 34.72 49.30 -20.31
N THR A 389 35.26 50.28 -19.58
CA THR A 389 34.67 51.51 -19.02
C THR A 389 33.86 51.42 -17.72
N GLY A 390 34.54 51.77 -16.63
CA GLY A 390 33.87 52.35 -15.47
C GLY A 390 33.67 53.85 -15.65
N GLU A 391 32.51 54.36 -15.24
CA GLU A 391 32.45 55.65 -14.57
C GLU A 391 31.17 55.81 -13.73
N LYS A 392 31.32 56.63 -12.70
CA LYS A 392 30.47 56.89 -11.53
C LYS A 392 29.09 57.47 -11.87
N LYS A 393 28.07 57.16 -11.05
CA LYS A 393 27.36 58.19 -10.26
C LYS A 393 26.42 57.62 -9.18
N LYS A 394 26.64 58.09 -7.95
CA LYS A 394 25.71 58.09 -6.80
C LYS A 394 24.51 58.99 -7.09
N ILE A 395 23.29 58.55 -6.74
CA ILE A 395 22.20 59.27 -6.02
C ILE A 395 21.28 58.12 -5.52
N GLY A 396 20.95 57.87 -4.25
CA GLY A 396 20.59 58.76 -3.14
C GLY A 396 19.06 58.90 -3.09
N ILE A 397 18.40 58.28 -2.10
CA ILE A 397 17.23 58.76 -1.32
C ILE A 397 16.36 57.59 -0.84
N SER A 398 16.32 57.45 0.48
CA SER A 398 15.34 56.74 1.30
C SER A 398 14.07 57.58 1.49
N VAL A 399 12.88 56.98 1.47
CA VAL A 399 11.71 57.49 2.20
C VAL A 399 10.85 56.32 2.69
N GLN A 400 10.54 56.32 3.98
CA GLN A 400 9.56 55.47 4.67
C GLN A 400 8.32 56.31 5.05
N SER A 401 7.20 55.58 5.24
CA SER A 401 6.04 55.83 6.15
C SER A 401 4.73 56.48 5.64
N SER A 402 3.68 55.63 5.56
CA SER A 402 2.32 55.67 6.18
C SER A 402 1.32 56.84 5.90
N PRO A 403 0.03 56.79 6.35
CA PRO A 403 -1.06 55.78 6.36
C PRO A 403 -2.48 56.37 5.99
N ASN A 404 -3.56 55.59 6.20
CA ASN A 404 -5.04 55.90 6.21
C ASN A 404 -5.74 55.98 4.83
N GLY A 405 -6.75 55.18 4.44
CA GLY A 405 -8.10 54.84 4.99
C GLY A 405 -9.14 55.12 3.85
N PRO A 406 -10.46 54.76 3.86
CA PRO A 406 -11.30 54.02 4.81
C PRO A 406 -12.14 52.84 4.19
N GLN A 407 -12.84 52.13 5.08
CA GLN A 407 -13.82 51.05 4.84
C GLN A 407 -15.21 51.59 4.42
N PRO A 408 -16.12 50.73 3.87
CA PRO A 408 -17.52 50.81 4.32
C PRO A 408 -18.19 49.45 4.60
N ASP A 409 -18.83 49.42 5.78
CA ASP A 409 -20.11 48.87 6.25
C ASP A 409 -20.71 47.49 5.87
N ARG A 410 -20.93 46.75 6.98
CA ARG A 410 -21.98 45.78 7.38
C ARG A 410 -23.27 45.74 6.55
N ILE A 411 -23.80 44.52 6.33
CA ILE A 411 -25.15 44.07 6.82
C ILE A 411 -25.13 42.54 7.07
N ASN A 412 -25.69 42.14 8.20
CA ASN A 412 -26.02 40.76 8.59
C ASN A 412 -27.55 40.72 8.80
N PRO A 413 -28.26 39.63 8.43
CA PRO A 413 -29.42 39.26 9.23
C PRO A 413 -29.53 37.74 9.50
N SER A 414 -30.00 37.49 10.72
CA SER A 414 -30.29 36.23 11.41
C SER A 414 -31.53 35.47 10.94
N LEU A 415 -31.43 34.12 10.85
CA LEU A 415 -32.34 33.01 11.29
C LEU A 415 -33.86 33.04 10.96
N PRO A 416 -34.57 31.89 10.76
CA PRO A 416 -34.59 30.73 11.67
C PRO A 416 -34.77 29.32 11.05
N ALA A 417 -34.76 28.33 11.96
CA ALA A 417 -34.90 26.89 11.76
C ALA A 417 -36.30 26.45 11.27
N SER A 418 -36.34 25.35 10.49
CA SER A 418 -37.53 24.51 10.36
C SER A 418 -37.17 23.03 10.13
N THR A 419 -37.69 22.23 11.06
CA THR A 419 -37.99 20.79 11.11
C THR A 419 -37.88 19.95 9.82
N ARG A 420 -37.23 18.78 9.93
CA ARG A 420 -37.39 17.65 9.00
C ARG A 420 -37.90 16.40 9.74
N PRO A 421 -38.92 15.69 9.23
CA PRO A 421 -39.55 14.59 9.95
C PRO A 421 -38.84 13.24 9.82
N ARG A 422 -39.11 12.41 10.83
CA ARG A 422 -38.78 11.00 11.05
C ARG A 422 -39.51 10.07 10.07
N SER A 423 -38.80 9.10 9.49
CA SER A 423 -39.36 7.90 8.82
C SER A 423 -38.31 6.78 8.91
N THR A 424 -38.44 5.86 9.88
CA THR A 424 -39.01 4.49 9.79
C THR A 424 -38.29 3.54 8.82
N GLN A 425 -37.58 2.57 9.41
CA GLN A 425 -37.01 1.37 8.81
C GLN A 425 -38.07 0.49 8.11
N PRO A 426 -37.67 -0.32 7.12
CA PRO A 426 -38.33 -1.58 6.82
C PRO A 426 -37.52 -2.79 7.35
N ALA A 427 -38.25 -3.74 7.93
CA ALA A 427 -37.76 -5.00 8.47
C ALA A 427 -37.44 -6.05 7.39
N ASN A 428 -36.48 -6.92 7.71
CA ASN A 428 -36.09 -8.10 6.93
C ASN A 428 -37.25 -9.10 6.75
N PRO A 429 -37.43 -9.68 5.54
CA PRO A 429 -38.21 -10.90 5.38
C PRO A 429 -37.37 -12.17 5.62
N LYS A 430 -38.01 -13.11 6.31
CA LYS A 430 -37.58 -14.45 6.71
C LYS A 430 -37.53 -15.40 5.48
N PRO A 431 -36.63 -16.39 5.42
CA PRO A 431 -36.53 -17.30 4.27
C PRO A 431 -37.60 -18.40 4.32
N GLU A 432 -38.33 -18.58 3.22
CA GLU A 432 -39.32 -19.63 3.02
C GLU A 432 -38.83 -20.67 2.00
N ALA A 433 -39.20 -21.93 2.23
CA ALA A 433 -38.59 -23.13 1.68
C ALA A 433 -38.89 -23.38 0.19
N VAL A 434 -37.90 -23.91 -0.53
CA VAL A 434 -38.02 -24.38 -1.92
C VAL A 434 -38.55 -25.84 -1.94
N PRO A 435 -39.63 -26.15 -2.69
CA PRO A 435 -40.06 -27.53 -2.91
C PRO A 435 -39.29 -28.22 -4.06
N THR A 436 -38.95 -29.48 -3.84
CA THR A 436 -38.34 -30.44 -4.78
C THR A 436 -39.27 -30.80 -5.96
N PRO A 437 -38.75 -31.03 -7.17
CA PRO A 437 -39.54 -31.52 -8.29
C PRO A 437 -39.66 -33.06 -8.29
N SER A 438 -40.90 -33.56 -8.41
CA SER A 438 -41.20 -34.96 -8.74
C SER A 438 -41.45 -35.13 -10.26
N PRO A 439 -41.24 -36.33 -10.82
CA PRO A 439 -41.02 -36.54 -12.25
C PRO A 439 -42.35 -36.65 -13.03
N LYS A 440 -42.30 -36.37 -14.33
CA LYS A 440 -43.41 -36.60 -15.27
C LYS A 440 -43.05 -37.72 -16.27
N PRO A 441 -44.08 -38.40 -16.79
CA PRO A 441 -44.06 -39.82 -17.18
C PRO A 441 -43.29 -40.16 -18.45
#